data_AF-A0A7C4I4V2-F1
#
_entry.id   AF-A0A7C4I4V2-F1
#
_cell.length_a   1.000
_cell.length_b   1.000
_cell.length_c   1.000
_cell.angle_alpha   90.00
_cell.angle_beta   90.00
_cell.angle_gamma   90.00
#
_symmetry.space_group_name_H-M   'P 1'
#
loop_
_entity.id
_entity.type
_entity.pdbx_description
1 polymer ?
#
loop_
_entity_poly.entity_id
_entity_poly.type
_entity_poly.pdbx_seq_one_letter_code
_entity_poly.pdbx_strand_id
1 'polypeptide(L)'
;ALDSYVRNVYGVGSKAILIKVWKPSMGSGELWLAAGYSVFYAEQSVEKEPTPSSQVLQLRRKVVGKRINEIRQVGGERLVTVGLDGFEIVVECMPPGNIVLVKDGVVEWLLEKFESSTRILKVGEKYHPPPAKHSHPIAEAWPPLLKDHNPKTSIVVALARDLGLGGKFAEELVARAGLDKRKRVEQLSDEEVNRLNTAWLELMRELEHPRPRLYRRDGEAIPCATEFQTLSGLKVTEVSSFSEAVFLAYLEELRSLRMREVEEKSRRELESLEKEKSYRMHTLENLERRKSELEFFISGVEQASAFWEILWQKPDEALEKIRETTGLDAEMQNGKILLTKNGLKIILSKDTSPVKQLGPVYEELKTVRKAVEKLRQEIAEIEEKMNTVSVEYVPRPAVVVKKTTSKPRPFREFVTSGGFRALLGKDARSNIMLLKRHLRENDLVLHTETPGSPAAVLINGSKASETDVEECAQMVGCHSRAWRENFSNVSVYAVKAEQVSFTPPSGQYLPKGSFMVYGPKNFYVVELRLAAFKEDDDVKVVPYLTAQRMNKPFVEIRPGHVKSSDAAKKILTLLGFDAAGERVEAVAAQIPFGRCSIVDKLINP
;
A
#
# COMPACT_ATOMS: atom_id res chain seq x y z
N ALA A 1 -9.60 12.78 -6.11
CA ALA A 1 -8.27 13.33 -5.76
C ALA A 1 -8.20 14.84 -6.00
N LEU A 2 -8.64 15.36 -7.16
CA LEU A 2 -8.66 16.80 -7.42
C LEU A 2 -9.46 17.60 -6.36
N ASP A 3 -8.94 18.78 -5.99
CA ASP A 3 -9.38 19.65 -4.89
C ASP A 3 -9.37 19.02 -3.49
N SER A 4 -8.67 17.91 -3.31
CA SER A 4 -8.56 17.28 -2.00
C SER A 4 -7.32 17.80 -1.28
N TYR A 5 -7.36 17.85 0.05
CA TYR A 5 -6.22 18.16 0.89
C TYR A 5 -5.44 16.89 1.22
N VAL A 6 -4.12 16.96 1.17
CA VAL A 6 -3.25 15.85 1.61
C VAL A 6 -3.33 15.75 3.13
N ARG A 7 -3.83 14.63 3.64
CA ARG A 7 -3.93 14.34 5.08
C ARG A 7 -2.71 13.60 5.61
N ASN A 8 -2.20 12.65 4.84
CA ASN A 8 -1.05 11.86 5.24
C ASN A 8 -0.38 11.21 4.03
N VAL A 9 0.85 10.73 4.21
CA VAL A 9 1.65 10.04 3.19
C VAL A 9 2.24 8.77 3.79
N TYR A 10 2.11 7.64 3.10
CA TYR A 10 2.62 6.34 3.51
C TYR A 10 3.51 5.76 2.41
N GLY A 11 4.53 4.98 2.80
CA GLY A 11 5.23 4.11 1.87
C GLY A 11 4.47 2.80 1.71
N VAL A 12 4.51 2.22 0.52
CA VAL A 12 4.00 0.87 0.27
C VAL A 12 5.05 0.12 -0.53
N GLY A 13 5.85 -0.70 0.17
CA GLY A 13 7.04 -1.31 -0.45
C GLY A 13 8.06 -0.26 -0.89
N SER A 14 9.04 -0.66 -1.70
CA SER A 14 10.12 0.24 -2.15
C SER A 14 9.72 1.19 -3.28
N LYS A 15 8.69 0.85 -4.09
CA LYS A 15 8.37 1.54 -5.35
C LYS A 15 7.09 2.37 -5.33
N ALA A 16 6.38 2.48 -4.20
CA ALA A 16 5.13 3.25 -4.16
C ALA A 16 4.96 4.16 -2.95
N ILE A 17 4.27 5.26 -3.21
CA ILE A 17 3.79 6.23 -2.22
C ILE A 17 2.27 6.28 -2.26
N LEU A 18 1.65 6.20 -1.09
CA LEU A 18 0.21 6.34 -0.90
C LEU A 18 -0.08 7.67 -0.22
N ILE A 19 -0.79 8.55 -0.92
CA ILE A 19 -1.24 9.84 -0.42
C ILE A 19 -2.69 9.71 0.07
N LYS A 20 -2.89 9.77 1.39
CA LYS A 20 -4.23 9.87 1.98
C LYS A 20 -4.74 11.28 1.74
N VAL A 21 -5.82 11.40 0.98
CA VAL A 21 -6.45 12.66 0.63
C VAL A 21 -7.77 12.82 1.36
N TRP A 22 -8.22 14.05 1.55
CA TRP A 22 -9.54 14.36 2.09
C TRP A 22 -10.18 15.54 1.37
N LYS A 23 -11.44 15.38 0.97
CA LYS A 23 -12.25 16.45 0.39
C LYS A 23 -13.49 16.64 1.25
N PRO A 24 -13.83 17.86 1.71
CA PRO A 24 -14.98 18.08 2.61
C PRO A 24 -16.29 17.43 2.13
N SER A 25 -16.54 17.45 0.82
CA SER A 25 -17.76 16.90 0.22
C SER A 25 -17.72 15.40 -0.07
N MET A 26 -16.55 14.75 0.00
CA MET A 26 -16.35 13.36 -0.43
C MET A 26 -15.58 12.49 0.58
N GLY A 27 -15.15 13.05 1.71
CA GLY A 27 -14.43 12.32 2.76
C GLY A 27 -13.00 11.97 2.35
N SER A 28 -12.49 10.87 2.93
CA SER A 28 -11.12 10.42 2.73
C SER A 28 -11.00 9.39 1.60
N GLY A 29 -9.88 9.46 0.90
CA GLY A 29 -9.51 8.54 -0.18
C GLY A 29 -8.01 8.31 -0.24
N GLU A 30 -7.57 7.40 -1.11
CA GLU A 30 -6.14 7.07 -1.27
C GLU A 30 -5.74 7.21 -2.73
N LEU A 31 -4.81 8.13 -2.98
CA LEU A 31 -4.15 8.29 -4.27
C LEU A 31 -2.82 7.54 -4.21
N TRP A 32 -2.67 6.55 -5.08
CA TRP A 32 -1.49 5.71 -5.18
C TRP A 32 -0.60 6.22 -6.30
N LEU A 33 0.67 6.41 -5.98
CA LEU A 33 1.74 6.77 -6.90
C LEU A 33 2.71 5.57 -6.93
N ALA A 34 2.64 4.73 -7.96
CA ALA A 34 3.52 3.58 -8.12
C ALA A 34 4.55 3.86 -9.22
N ALA A 35 5.81 4.03 -8.80
CA ALA A 35 6.94 4.26 -9.70
C ALA A 35 7.07 3.12 -10.70
N GLY A 36 7.21 3.45 -11.97
CA GLY A 36 7.39 2.47 -13.05
C GLY A 36 6.13 1.68 -13.39
N TYR A 37 4.97 2.04 -12.82
CA TYR A 37 3.73 1.28 -13.00
C TYR A 37 2.54 2.18 -13.36
N SER A 38 1.95 2.88 -12.40
CA SER A 38 0.78 3.75 -12.64
C SER A 38 0.47 4.69 -11.48
N VAL A 39 -0.41 5.65 -11.77
CA VAL A 39 -1.10 6.47 -10.77
C VAL A 39 -2.58 6.08 -10.78
N PHE A 40 -3.13 5.73 -9.62
CA PHE A 40 -4.52 5.32 -9.52
C PHE A 40 -5.14 5.70 -8.17
N TYR A 41 -6.46 5.74 -8.14
CA TYR A 41 -7.23 5.99 -6.93
C TYR A 41 -7.83 4.69 -6.41
N ALA A 42 -7.63 4.39 -5.13
CA ALA A 42 -8.22 3.20 -4.50
C ALA A 42 -9.21 3.60 -3.40
N GLU A 43 -10.39 2.98 -3.43
CA GLU A 43 -11.34 3.04 -2.32
C GLU A 43 -10.96 2.08 -1.18
N GLN A 44 -10.34 0.95 -1.54
CA GLN A 44 -9.81 -0.05 -0.64
C GLN A 44 -8.42 0.38 -0.12
N SER A 45 -8.05 -0.03 1.09
CA SER A 45 -6.72 0.24 1.67
C SER A 45 -5.97 -1.06 1.84
N VAL A 46 -4.64 -0.98 1.80
CA VAL A 46 -3.77 -2.04 2.32
C VAL A 46 -3.41 -1.75 3.77
N GLU A 47 -2.99 -2.79 4.49
CA GLU A 47 -2.25 -2.62 5.73
C GLU A 47 -0.99 -1.80 5.48
N LYS A 48 -0.80 -0.76 6.29
CA LYS A 48 0.29 0.21 6.16
C LYS A 48 1.45 -0.21 7.03
N GLU A 49 2.67 0.04 6.57
CA GLU A 49 3.86 -0.18 7.38
C GLU A 49 3.75 0.61 8.70
N PRO A 50 3.93 -0.05 9.86
CA PRO A 50 3.75 0.60 11.16
C PRO A 50 4.77 1.72 11.39
N THR A 51 5.98 1.57 10.83
CA THR A 51 7.05 2.55 10.92
C THR A 51 7.39 3.11 9.54
N PRO A 52 7.06 4.37 9.23
CA PRO A 52 7.36 4.96 7.93
C PRO A 52 8.87 5.21 7.75
N SER A 53 9.37 5.00 6.53
CA SER A 53 10.78 5.29 6.20
C SER A 53 11.11 6.78 6.33
N SER A 54 12.41 7.09 6.49
CA SER A 54 12.90 8.47 6.56
C SER A 54 12.52 9.29 5.32
N GLN A 55 12.57 8.68 4.12
CA GLN A 55 12.15 9.29 2.86
C GLN A 55 10.66 9.63 2.86
N VAL A 56 9.79 8.72 3.33
CA VAL A 56 8.34 8.97 3.43
C VAL A 56 8.06 10.12 4.41
N LEU A 57 8.76 10.17 5.54
CA LEU A 57 8.62 11.26 6.51
C LEU A 57 9.07 12.61 5.95
N GLN A 58 10.14 12.65 5.15
CA GLN A 58 10.59 13.86 4.46
C GLN A 58 9.53 14.38 3.48
N LEU A 59 8.98 13.50 2.62
CA LEU A 59 7.91 13.86 1.71
C LEU A 59 6.68 14.35 2.48
N ARG A 60 6.24 13.59 3.50
CA ARG A 60 5.09 13.91 4.35
C ARG A 60 5.15 15.31 4.92
N ARG A 61 6.31 15.73 5.47
CA ARG A 61 6.51 17.09 6.02
C ARG A 61 6.33 18.20 4.99
N LYS A 62 6.65 17.94 3.71
CA LYS A 62 6.54 18.94 2.64
C LYS A 62 5.11 19.07 2.08
N VAL A 63 4.37 17.95 1.99
CA VAL A 63 3.10 17.91 1.25
C VAL A 63 1.83 17.82 2.10
N VAL A 64 1.90 17.41 3.37
CA VAL A 64 0.70 17.35 4.23
C VAL A 64 0.11 18.75 4.44
N GLY A 65 -1.21 18.86 4.34
CA GLY A 65 -1.96 20.11 4.42
C GLY A 65 -2.11 20.84 3.08
N LYS A 66 -1.32 20.49 2.06
CA LYS A 66 -1.41 21.09 0.72
C LYS A 66 -2.66 20.60 -0.02
N ARG A 67 -3.27 21.47 -0.82
CA ARG A 67 -4.38 21.09 -1.71
C ARG A 67 -3.83 20.58 -3.03
N ILE A 68 -4.43 19.51 -3.54
CA ILE A 68 -4.21 19.04 -4.92
C ILE A 68 -5.05 19.92 -5.85
N ASN A 69 -4.39 20.73 -6.67
CA ASN A 69 -5.02 21.69 -7.58
C ASN A 69 -5.05 21.20 -9.03
N GLU A 70 -4.18 20.26 -9.40
CA GLU A 70 -4.09 19.73 -10.77
C GLU A 70 -3.67 18.26 -10.75
N ILE A 71 -4.18 17.47 -11.70
CA ILE A 71 -3.63 16.16 -12.06
C ILE A 71 -3.64 16.11 -13.59
N ARG A 72 -2.48 15.96 -14.21
CA ARG A 72 -2.37 15.94 -15.68
C ARG A 72 -1.32 14.95 -16.18
N GLN A 73 -1.52 14.49 -17.41
CA GLN A 73 -0.50 13.77 -18.16
C GLN A 73 0.42 14.79 -18.87
N VAL A 74 1.72 14.50 -18.93
CA VAL A 74 2.69 15.33 -19.65
C VAL A 74 2.79 14.85 -21.10
N GLY A 75 2.19 15.61 -22.03
CA GLY A 75 2.16 15.24 -23.45
C GLY A 75 1.49 13.89 -23.69
N GLY A 76 2.03 13.07 -24.60
CA GLY A 76 1.67 11.67 -24.80
C GLY A 76 2.54 10.67 -24.01
N GLU A 77 3.39 11.15 -23.10
CA GLU A 77 4.31 10.29 -22.34
C GLU A 77 3.62 9.63 -21.13
N ARG A 78 4.23 8.55 -20.61
CA ARG A 78 3.77 7.86 -19.38
C ARG A 78 4.28 8.58 -18.13
N LEU A 79 4.00 9.87 -18.07
CA LEU A 79 4.38 10.81 -17.03
C LEU A 79 3.13 11.52 -16.52
N VAL A 80 2.89 11.43 -15.21
CA VAL A 80 1.76 12.09 -14.55
C VAL A 80 2.29 13.10 -13.56
N THR A 81 1.76 14.32 -13.60
CA THR A 81 2.03 15.33 -12.57
C THR A 81 0.81 15.57 -11.68
N VAL A 82 1.06 15.72 -10.39
CA VAL A 82 0.08 16.06 -9.36
C VAL A 82 0.49 17.41 -8.78
N GLY A 83 -0.23 18.46 -9.17
CA GLY A 83 -0.01 19.83 -8.70
C GLY A 83 -0.53 20.02 -7.27
N LEU A 84 0.31 20.61 -6.43
CA LEU A 84 0.04 20.97 -5.04
C LEU A 84 0.30 22.47 -4.83
N ASP A 85 -0.17 23.04 -3.72
CA ASP A 85 0.12 24.45 -3.39
C ASP A 85 1.63 24.69 -3.16
N GLY A 86 2.32 25.16 -4.21
CA GLY A 86 3.75 25.46 -4.23
C GLY A 86 4.67 24.27 -4.53
N PHE A 87 4.13 23.13 -4.97
CA PHE A 87 4.90 21.94 -5.34
C PHE A 87 4.23 21.18 -6.49
N GLU A 88 5.00 20.37 -7.22
CA GLU A 88 4.50 19.41 -8.21
C GLU A 88 5.09 18.04 -7.87
N ILE A 89 4.27 16.99 -7.79
CA ILE A 89 4.76 15.61 -7.73
C ILE A 89 4.72 15.02 -9.13
N VAL A 90 5.88 14.64 -9.66
CA VAL A 90 6.03 13.96 -10.95
C VAL A 90 6.15 12.45 -10.71
N VAL A 91 5.37 11.66 -11.43
CA VAL A 91 5.38 10.20 -11.37
C VAL A 91 5.71 9.64 -12.75
N GLU A 92 6.84 8.95 -12.84
CA GLU A 92 7.28 8.25 -14.05
C GLU A 92 6.74 6.82 -14.02
N CYS A 93 5.76 6.53 -14.87
CA CYS A 93 5.00 5.28 -14.87
C CYS A 93 5.62 4.19 -15.76
N MET A 94 6.90 4.32 -16.12
CA MET A 94 7.64 3.34 -16.93
C MET A 94 8.88 2.85 -16.21
N PRO A 95 9.15 1.53 -16.15
CA PRO A 95 10.33 1.01 -15.47
C PRO A 95 11.64 1.61 -16.02
N PRO A 96 12.61 1.98 -15.16
CA PRO A 96 12.61 1.77 -13.70
C PRO A 96 11.69 2.73 -12.91
N GLY A 97 11.31 3.86 -13.50
CA GLY A 97 10.36 4.82 -12.96
C GLY A 97 10.82 5.56 -11.70
N ASN A 98 10.12 6.62 -11.34
CA ASN A 98 10.44 7.40 -10.14
C ASN A 98 9.24 8.24 -9.66
N ILE A 99 9.33 8.72 -8.42
CA ILE A 99 8.41 9.71 -7.86
C ILE A 99 9.26 10.87 -7.38
N VAL A 100 8.98 12.07 -7.89
CA VAL A 100 9.83 13.25 -7.69
C VAL A 100 8.95 14.41 -7.21
N LEU A 101 9.33 15.06 -6.12
CA LEU A 101 8.73 16.32 -5.69
C LEU A 101 9.58 17.46 -6.25
N VAL A 102 8.93 18.36 -6.97
CA VAL A 102 9.55 19.50 -7.65
C VAL A 102 8.96 20.80 -7.08
N LYS A 103 9.81 21.81 -6.89
CA LYS A 103 9.41 23.19 -6.58
C LYS A 103 10.19 24.12 -7.48
N ASP A 104 9.50 25.00 -8.20
CA ASP A 104 10.11 25.97 -9.11
C ASP A 104 11.09 25.33 -10.12
N GLY A 105 10.77 24.10 -10.57
CA GLY A 105 11.60 23.31 -11.49
C GLY A 105 12.79 22.58 -10.84
N VAL A 106 13.00 22.74 -9.53
CA VAL A 106 14.09 22.09 -8.76
C VAL A 106 13.56 20.90 -7.97
N VAL A 107 14.35 19.82 -7.92
CA VAL A 107 14.02 18.60 -7.19
C VAL A 107 14.19 18.82 -5.69
N GLU A 108 13.09 18.75 -4.95
CA GLU A 108 13.03 18.92 -3.49
C GLU A 108 13.06 17.60 -2.73
N TRP A 109 12.62 16.52 -3.38
CA TRP A 109 12.60 15.16 -2.87
C TRP A 109 12.44 14.18 -4.03
N LEU A 110 12.94 12.95 -3.88
CA LEU A 110 12.82 11.89 -4.87
C LEU A 110 12.85 10.52 -4.19
N LEU A 111 12.17 9.54 -4.78
CA LEU A 111 12.10 8.17 -4.26
C LEU A 111 13.46 7.46 -4.39
N GLU A 112 14.07 7.49 -5.58
CA GLU A 112 15.37 6.87 -5.84
C GLU A 112 16.29 7.79 -6.63
N LYS A 113 17.55 7.90 -6.21
CA LYS A 113 18.56 8.66 -6.97
C LYS A 113 18.79 7.97 -8.31
N PHE A 114 18.88 8.75 -9.38
CA PHE A 114 19.12 8.22 -10.72
C PHE A 114 20.13 9.08 -11.45
N GLU A 115 21.09 8.44 -12.10
CA GLU A 115 22.13 9.10 -12.88
C GLU A 115 22.44 8.24 -14.11
N SER A 116 22.37 8.85 -15.29
CA SER A 116 22.73 8.26 -16.57
C SER A 116 23.48 9.27 -17.43
N SER A 117 23.99 8.82 -18.57
CA SER A 117 24.56 9.71 -19.59
C SER A 117 23.56 10.73 -20.15
N THR A 118 22.25 10.49 -19.99
CA THR A 118 21.19 11.32 -20.56
C THR A 118 20.53 12.26 -19.56
N ARG A 119 20.53 11.95 -18.25
CA ARG A 119 19.97 12.81 -17.21
C ARG A 119 20.48 12.48 -15.80
N ILE A 120 20.42 13.48 -14.93
CA ILE A 120 20.71 13.37 -13.49
C ILE A 120 19.43 13.72 -12.72
N LEU A 121 19.10 12.92 -11.71
CA LEU A 121 17.96 13.13 -10.83
C LEU A 121 18.41 13.05 -9.36
N LYS A 122 18.59 14.22 -8.76
CA LYS A 122 19.12 14.41 -7.40
C LYS A 122 18.48 15.63 -6.75
N VAL A 123 18.34 15.62 -5.43
CA VAL A 123 17.83 16.77 -4.65
C VAL A 123 18.74 17.97 -4.85
N GLY A 124 18.15 19.14 -5.11
CA GLY A 124 18.82 20.41 -5.39
C GLY A 124 19.10 20.67 -6.88
N GLU A 125 18.95 19.66 -7.73
CA GLU A 125 19.15 19.81 -9.18
C GLU A 125 17.84 20.16 -9.90
N LYS A 126 17.94 20.74 -11.09
CA LYS A 126 16.77 20.97 -11.96
C LYS A 126 16.18 19.63 -12.43
N TYR A 127 14.87 19.47 -12.34
CA TYR A 127 14.19 18.27 -12.84
C TYR A 127 14.26 18.20 -14.37
N HIS A 128 14.70 17.04 -14.87
CA HIS A 128 14.67 16.71 -16.28
C HIS A 128 13.85 15.42 -16.48
N PRO A 129 12.78 15.45 -17.28
CA PRO A 129 12.00 14.26 -17.58
C PRO A 129 12.83 13.22 -18.33
N PRO A 130 12.38 11.96 -18.40
CA PRO A 130 12.99 10.98 -19.29
C PRO A 130 13.02 11.52 -20.73
N PRO A 131 14.03 11.18 -21.55
CA PRO A 131 14.07 11.60 -22.93
C PRO A 131 12.79 11.18 -23.65
N ALA A 132 12.07 12.15 -24.23
CA ALA A 132 10.83 11.89 -24.95
C ALA A 132 11.13 10.95 -26.14
N LYS A 133 10.32 9.92 -26.29
CA LYS A 133 10.41 8.99 -27.43
C LYS A 133 9.08 9.04 -28.16
N HIS A 134 9.00 9.94 -29.15
CA HIS A 134 7.88 10.04 -30.11
C HIS A 134 6.55 10.29 -29.39
N SER A 135 6.46 11.42 -28.68
CA SER A 135 5.27 11.81 -27.92
C SER A 135 4.29 12.57 -28.80
N HIS A 136 3.20 11.92 -29.19
CA HIS A 136 2.05 12.59 -29.78
C HIS A 136 0.87 12.53 -28.81
N PRO A 137 0.14 13.64 -28.57
CA PRO A 137 -1.09 13.59 -27.80
C PRO A 137 -2.06 12.58 -28.44
N ILE A 138 -2.65 11.70 -27.63
CA ILE A 138 -3.59 10.67 -28.10
C ILE A 138 -4.76 11.25 -28.91
N ALA A 139 -5.19 12.48 -28.59
CA ALA A 139 -6.28 13.16 -29.30
C ALA A 139 -5.88 13.70 -30.69
N GLU A 140 -4.58 13.85 -30.96
CA GLU A 140 -4.04 14.42 -32.19
C GLU A 140 -3.30 13.37 -33.05
N ALA A 141 -3.04 12.18 -32.48
CA ALA A 141 -2.34 11.09 -33.15
C ALA A 141 -3.32 10.19 -33.92
N TRP A 142 -2.99 9.90 -35.18
CA TRP A 142 -3.71 9.07 -36.18
C TRP A 142 -4.60 9.87 -37.16
N PRO A 143 -4.70 9.54 -38.48
CA PRO A 143 -3.93 8.59 -39.33
C PRO A 143 -2.59 9.01 -39.98
N PRO A 144 -2.11 10.27 -40.02
CA PRO A 144 -0.92 10.65 -40.82
C PRO A 144 0.41 10.00 -40.38
N LEU A 145 0.57 9.75 -39.08
CA LEU A 145 1.84 9.39 -38.46
C LEU A 145 2.37 8.00 -38.87
N LEU A 146 1.50 7.09 -39.34
CA LEU A 146 1.93 5.80 -39.88
C LEU A 146 2.91 5.93 -41.05
N LYS A 147 2.76 6.98 -41.87
CA LYS A 147 3.56 7.20 -43.08
C LYS A 147 4.98 7.67 -42.76
N ASP A 148 5.18 8.25 -41.58
CA ASP A 148 6.48 8.78 -41.13
C ASP A 148 7.32 7.71 -40.40
N HIS A 149 6.80 6.49 -40.24
CA HIS A 149 7.46 5.40 -39.55
C HIS A 149 8.27 4.50 -40.48
N ASN A 150 9.16 3.70 -39.90
CA ASN A 150 10.01 2.80 -40.65
C ASN A 150 9.14 1.76 -41.41
N PRO A 151 9.15 1.78 -42.76
CA PRO A 151 8.26 0.96 -43.59
C PRO A 151 8.40 -0.55 -43.34
N LYS A 152 9.59 -0.98 -42.88
CA LYS A 152 9.92 -2.39 -42.67
C LYS A 152 9.49 -2.94 -41.30
N THR A 153 9.05 -2.08 -40.38
CA THR A 153 8.60 -2.51 -39.06
C THR A 153 7.21 -3.13 -39.12
N SER A 154 6.90 -4.06 -38.20
CA SER A 154 5.55 -4.59 -38.10
C SER A 154 4.59 -3.54 -37.54
N ILE A 155 3.33 -3.59 -37.94
CA ILE A 155 2.30 -2.63 -37.53
C ILE A 155 2.15 -2.57 -36.01
N VAL A 156 2.21 -3.70 -35.30
CA VAL A 156 2.14 -3.70 -33.83
C VAL A 156 3.34 -2.96 -33.21
N VAL A 157 4.55 -3.13 -33.74
CA VAL A 157 5.74 -2.45 -33.21
C VAL A 157 5.66 -0.95 -33.47
N ALA A 158 5.25 -0.54 -34.68
CA ALA A 158 5.06 0.86 -35.03
C ALA A 158 4.04 1.53 -34.09
N LEU A 159 2.86 0.92 -33.91
CA LEU A 159 1.83 1.41 -32.99
C LEU A 159 2.30 1.45 -31.52
N ALA A 160 2.97 0.40 -31.06
CA ALA A 160 3.35 0.29 -29.65
C ALA A 160 4.46 1.26 -29.25
N ARG A 161 5.46 1.43 -30.10
CA ARG A 161 6.67 2.23 -29.83
C ARG A 161 6.54 3.66 -30.31
N ASP A 162 6.08 3.85 -31.55
CA ASP A 162 6.18 5.14 -32.23
C ASP A 162 4.93 6.02 -31.98
N LEU A 163 3.79 5.42 -31.63
CA LEU A 163 2.60 6.12 -31.12
C LEU A 163 2.40 6.01 -29.60
N GLY A 164 3.34 5.37 -28.90
CA GLY A 164 3.33 5.27 -27.43
C GLY A 164 2.21 4.42 -26.82
N LEU A 165 1.35 3.78 -27.63
CA LEU A 165 0.18 3.01 -27.17
C LEU A 165 0.55 1.83 -26.26
N GLY A 166 1.77 1.31 -26.41
CA GLY A 166 2.21 0.07 -25.76
C GLY A 166 1.62 -1.18 -26.40
N GLY A 167 2.30 -2.32 -26.18
CA GLY A 167 2.00 -3.57 -26.88
C GLY A 167 0.55 -4.03 -26.75
N LYS A 168 -0.02 -3.93 -25.54
CA LYS A 168 -1.40 -4.36 -25.26
C LYS A 168 -2.44 -3.64 -26.13
N PHE A 169 -2.35 -2.31 -26.23
CA PHE A 169 -3.30 -1.52 -27.02
C PHE A 169 -3.01 -1.61 -28.52
N ALA A 170 -1.73 -1.72 -28.91
CA ALA A 170 -1.35 -1.92 -30.30
C ALA A 170 -1.87 -3.26 -30.86
N GLU A 171 -1.72 -4.35 -30.11
CA GLU A 171 -2.24 -5.66 -30.50
C GLU A 171 -3.78 -5.66 -30.58
N GLU A 172 -4.44 -5.02 -29.63
CA GLU A 172 -5.90 -4.89 -29.64
C GLU A 172 -6.41 -4.11 -30.85
N LEU A 173 -5.77 -3.00 -31.19
CA LEU A 173 -6.16 -2.17 -32.33
C LEU A 173 -6.02 -2.94 -33.66
N VAL A 174 -4.92 -3.67 -33.81
CA VAL A 174 -4.64 -4.51 -34.98
C VAL A 174 -5.63 -5.67 -35.09
N ALA A 175 -5.98 -6.29 -33.97
CA ALA A 175 -6.97 -7.36 -33.92
C ALA A 175 -8.37 -6.86 -34.31
N ARG A 176 -8.80 -5.71 -33.76
CA ARG A 176 -10.08 -5.06 -34.11
C ARG A 176 -10.16 -4.70 -35.59
N ALA A 177 -9.05 -4.29 -36.19
CA ALA A 177 -8.96 -4.00 -37.63
C ALA A 177 -8.90 -5.26 -38.52
N GLY A 178 -8.84 -6.46 -37.93
CA GLY A 178 -8.74 -7.74 -38.63
C GLY A 178 -7.42 -7.91 -39.39
N LEU A 179 -6.32 -7.37 -38.87
CA LEU A 179 -5.00 -7.41 -39.52
C LEU A 179 -4.05 -8.42 -38.87
N ASP A 180 -3.11 -8.93 -39.67
CA ASP A 180 -1.98 -9.71 -39.12
C ASP A 180 -1.02 -8.78 -38.36
N LYS A 181 -0.75 -9.12 -37.09
CA LYS A 181 0.18 -8.41 -36.22
C LYS A 181 1.61 -8.31 -36.73
N ARG A 182 2.01 -9.19 -37.64
CA ARG A 182 3.36 -9.20 -38.24
C ARG A 182 3.43 -8.43 -39.55
N LYS A 183 2.31 -7.97 -40.10
CA LYS A 183 2.26 -7.22 -41.36
C LYS A 183 3.10 -5.94 -41.24
N ARG A 184 3.89 -5.64 -42.26
CA ARG A 184 4.73 -4.43 -42.27
C ARG A 184 3.92 -3.20 -42.65
N VAL A 185 4.37 -2.04 -42.17
CA VAL A 185 3.73 -0.74 -42.47
C VAL A 185 3.65 -0.50 -43.98
N GLU A 186 4.71 -0.82 -44.72
CA GLU A 186 4.75 -0.68 -46.19
C GLU A 186 3.77 -1.57 -46.96
N GLN A 187 3.22 -2.59 -46.31
CA GLN A 187 2.32 -3.56 -46.92
C GLN A 187 0.84 -3.25 -46.66
N LEU A 188 0.53 -2.16 -45.94
CA LEU A 188 -0.84 -1.77 -45.62
C LEU A 188 -1.51 -1.12 -46.83
N SER A 189 -2.72 -1.58 -47.17
CA SER A 189 -3.58 -0.88 -48.13
C SER A 189 -4.31 0.29 -47.47
N ASP A 190 -4.79 1.25 -48.27
CA ASP A 190 -5.60 2.36 -47.76
C ASP A 190 -6.86 1.87 -47.04
N GLU A 191 -7.46 0.76 -47.49
CA GLU A 191 -8.59 0.12 -46.80
C GLU A 191 -8.22 -0.39 -45.41
N GLU A 192 -7.04 -1.00 -45.26
CA GLU A 192 -6.55 -1.51 -43.96
C GLU A 192 -6.21 -0.36 -43.01
N VAL A 193 -5.66 0.74 -43.52
CA VAL A 193 -5.44 1.97 -42.75
C VAL A 193 -6.77 2.55 -42.28
N ASN A 194 -7.80 2.56 -43.13
CA ASN A 194 -9.14 3.00 -42.75
C ASN A 194 -9.77 2.09 -41.69
N ARG A 195 -9.62 0.76 -41.78
CA ARG A 195 -10.09 -0.16 -40.73
C ARG A 195 -9.40 0.09 -39.39
N LEU A 196 -8.10 0.35 -39.39
CA LEU A 196 -7.37 0.73 -38.17
C LEU A 196 -7.88 2.06 -37.59
N ASN A 197 -8.17 3.06 -38.42
CA ASN A 197 -8.77 4.33 -37.96
C ASN A 197 -10.15 4.12 -37.33
N THR A 198 -11.00 3.30 -37.94
CA THR A 198 -12.30 2.95 -37.37
C THR A 198 -12.13 2.26 -36.01
N ALA A 199 -11.25 1.25 -35.94
CA ALA A 199 -10.96 0.54 -34.69
C ALA A 199 -10.42 1.47 -33.58
N TRP A 200 -9.64 2.49 -33.95
CA TRP A 200 -9.12 3.51 -33.04
C TRP A 200 -10.24 4.37 -32.47
N LEU A 201 -11.09 4.92 -33.35
CA LEU A 201 -12.21 5.77 -32.95
C LEU A 201 -13.22 5.01 -32.07
N GLU A 202 -13.49 3.75 -32.40
CA GLU A 202 -14.33 2.86 -31.59
C GLU A 202 -13.74 2.61 -30.20
N LEU A 203 -12.45 2.30 -30.13
CA LEU A 203 -11.76 2.09 -28.86
C LEU A 203 -11.78 3.37 -28.01
N MET A 204 -11.50 4.54 -28.59
CA MET A 204 -11.54 5.82 -27.89
C MET A 204 -12.95 6.10 -27.34
N ARG A 205 -14.00 5.84 -28.13
CA ARG A 205 -15.39 5.97 -27.68
C ARG A 205 -15.75 5.02 -26.54
N GLU A 206 -15.24 3.79 -26.57
CA GLU A 206 -15.40 2.86 -25.44
C GLU A 206 -14.68 3.35 -24.18
N LEU A 207 -13.53 4.00 -24.31
CA LEU A 207 -12.78 4.54 -23.17
C LEU A 207 -13.47 5.74 -22.51
N GLU A 208 -14.35 6.46 -23.21
CA GLU A 208 -15.23 7.48 -22.61
C GLU A 208 -16.30 6.87 -21.70
N HIS A 209 -16.68 5.62 -21.96
CA HIS A 209 -17.68 4.86 -21.21
C HIS A 209 -17.15 3.47 -20.84
N PRO A 210 -16.13 3.40 -19.95
CA PRO A 210 -15.36 2.19 -19.73
C PRO A 210 -16.20 1.06 -19.12
N ARG A 211 -15.95 -0.16 -19.59
CA ARG A 211 -16.46 -1.43 -19.03
C ARG A 211 -15.28 -2.21 -18.43
N PRO A 212 -14.85 -1.87 -17.21
CA PRO A 212 -13.58 -2.32 -16.69
C PRO A 212 -13.59 -3.82 -16.39
N ARG A 213 -12.48 -4.48 -16.70
CA ARG A 213 -12.27 -5.92 -16.49
C ARG A 213 -10.85 -6.20 -16.03
N LEU A 214 -10.71 -7.26 -15.24
CA LEU A 214 -9.41 -7.80 -14.86
C LEU A 214 -9.24 -9.19 -15.49
N TYR A 215 -8.38 -9.27 -16.49
CA TYR A 215 -8.03 -10.53 -17.14
C TYR A 215 -6.88 -11.21 -16.39
N ARG A 216 -6.79 -12.54 -16.49
CA ARG A 216 -5.65 -13.31 -15.96
C ARG A 216 -5.04 -14.24 -17.00
N ARG A 217 -3.71 -14.21 -17.10
CA ARG A 217 -2.90 -15.09 -17.95
C ARG A 217 -1.66 -15.51 -17.18
N ASP A 218 -1.43 -16.81 -17.01
CA ASP A 218 -0.21 -17.35 -16.38
C ASP A 218 0.14 -16.74 -15.00
N GLY A 219 -0.89 -16.40 -14.21
CA GLY A 219 -0.72 -15.75 -12.90
C GLY A 219 -0.50 -14.24 -12.95
N GLU A 220 -0.48 -13.62 -14.13
CA GLU A 220 -0.44 -12.16 -14.33
C GLU A 220 -1.85 -11.58 -14.41
N ALA A 221 -2.14 -10.57 -13.59
CA ALA A 221 -3.35 -9.77 -13.67
C ALA A 221 -3.20 -8.60 -14.67
N ILE A 222 -4.07 -8.57 -15.67
CA ILE A 222 -4.05 -7.60 -16.76
C ILE A 222 -5.29 -6.71 -16.65
N PRO A 223 -5.16 -5.47 -16.12
CA PRO A 223 -6.28 -4.56 -15.99
C PRO A 223 -6.61 -3.91 -17.34
N CYS A 224 -7.89 -3.87 -17.71
CA CYS A 224 -8.37 -3.22 -18.91
C CYS A 224 -9.58 -2.33 -18.61
N ALA A 225 -9.63 -1.15 -19.24
CA ALA A 225 -10.73 -0.21 -19.09
C ALA A 225 -11.98 -0.63 -19.87
N THR A 226 -11.82 -1.47 -20.88
CA THR A 226 -12.89 -2.05 -21.71
C THR A 226 -12.56 -3.50 -22.06
N GLU A 227 -13.42 -4.15 -22.84
CA GLU A 227 -13.24 -5.48 -23.37
C GLU A 227 -12.20 -5.51 -24.51
N PHE A 228 -11.31 -6.50 -24.44
CA PHE A 228 -10.24 -6.69 -25.43
C PHE A 228 -10.49 -8.00 -26.19
N GLN A 229 -10.58 -7.93 -27.51
CA GLN A 229 -10.75 -9.11 -28.39
C GLN A 229 -9.56 -10.06 -28.25
N THR A 230 -8.36 -9.49 -28.09
CA THR A 230 -7.10 -10.22 -27.89
C THR A 230 -7.05 -11.03 -26.59
N LEU A 231 -7.97 -10.77 -25.65
CA LEU A 231 -8.04 -11.41 -24.33
C LEU A 231 -9.34 -12.21 -24.12
N SER A 232 -10.17 -12.38 -25.15
CA SER A 232 -11.51 -13.00 -25.07
C SER A 232 -11.53 -14.44 -24.51
N GLY A 233 -10.43 -15.19 -24.61
CA GLY A 233 -10.31 -16.56 -24.08
C GLY A 233 -9.76 -16.67 -22.65
N LEU A 234 -9.43 -15.55 -22.00
CA LEU A 234 -8.84 -15.55 -20.66
C LEU A 234 -9.89 -15.47 -19.56
N LYS A 235 -9.51 -15.91 -18.35
CA LYS A 235 -10.36 -15.76 -17.17
C LYS A 235 -10.55 -14.28 -16.86
N VAL A 236 -11.81 -13.85 -16.77
CA VAL A 236 -12.20 -12.47 -16.43
C VAL A 236 -12.74 -12.40 -15.01
N THR A 237 -12.39 -11.31 -14.32
CA THR A 237 -13.08 -10.85 -13.10
C THR A 237 -13.73 -9.51 -13.41
N GLU A 238 -15.03 -9.41 -13.15
CA GLU A 238 -15.76 -8.15 -13.22
C GLU A 238 -15.37 -7.24 -12.05
N VAL A 239 -15.18 -5.96 -12.33
CA VAL A 239 -14.82 -4.94 -11.34
C VAL A 239 -15.73 -3.72 -11.51
N SER A 240 -15.87 -2.93 -10.47
CA SER A 240 -16.75 -1.76 -10.48
C SER A 240 -16.14 -0.54 -11.18
N SER A 241 -14.82 -0.49 -11.30
CA SER A 241 -14.09 0.63 -11.90
C SER A 241 -12.74 0.18 -12.48
N PHE A 242 -12.21 0.93 -13.45
CA PHE A 242 -10.87 0.65 -13.98
C PHE A 242 -9.78 0.81 -12.90
N SER A 243 -9.96 1.77 -11.98
CA SER A 243 -9.02 1.94 -10.86
C SER A 243 -9.02 0.75 -9.90
N GLU A 244 -10.15 0.05 -9.72
CA GLU A 244 -10.20 -1.20 -8.97
C GLU A 244 -9.44 -2.33 -9.69
N ALA A 245 -9.59 -2.48 -11.02
CA ALA A 245 -8.79 -3.44 -11.79
C ALA A 245 -7.28 -3.17 -11.64
N VAL A 246 -6.86 -1.91 -11.78
CA VAL A 246 -5.45 -1.51 -11.61
C VAL A 246 -4.97 -1.78 -10.18
N PHE A 247 -5.77 -1.45 -9.17
CA PHE A 247 -5.43 -1.73 -7.77
C PHE A 247 -5.21 -3.23 -7.54
N LEU A 248 -6.14 -4.09 -7.97
CA LEU A 248 -6.02 -5.53 -7.80
C LEU A 248 -4.81 -6.11 -8.55
N ALA A 249 -4.54 -5.64 -9.77
CA ALA A 249 -3.34 -6.03 -10.51
C ALA A 249 -2.06 -5.60 -9.79
N TYR A 250 -2.04 -4.37 -9.24
CA TYR A 250 -0.90 -3.87 -8.50
C TYR A 250 -0.66 -4.63 -7.19
N LEU A 251 -1.70 -5.15 -6.53
CA LEU A 251 -1.52 -6.00 -5.35
C LEU A 251 -0.79 -7.31 -5.68
N GLU A 252 -1.04 -7.90 -6.85
CA GLU A 252 -0.31 -9.07 -7.33
C GLU A 252 1.16 -8.69 -7.63
N GLU A 253 1.40 -7.55 -8.28
CA GLU A 253 2.77 -7.03 -8.52
C GLU A 253 3.52 -6.73 -7.22
N LEU A 254 2.87 -6.10 -6.22
CA LEU A 254 3.46 -5.84 -4.91
C LEU A 254 3.90 -7.11 -4.19
N ARG A 255 3.14 -8.21 -4.32
CA ARG A 255 3.53 -9.51 -3.74
C ARG A 255 4.79 -10.02 -4.42
N SER A 256 4.84 -9.96 -5.76
CA SER A 256 6.01 -10.34 -6.55
C SER A 256 7.24 -9.52 -6.20
N LEU A 257 7.11 -8.20 -6.05
CA LEU A 257 8.20 -7.32 -5.65
C LEU A 257 8.71 -7.65 -4.23
N ARG A 258 7.82 -7.86 -3.26
CA ARG A 258 8.21 -8.25 -1.90
C ARG A 258 8.94 -9.60 -1.85
N MET A 259 8.54 -10.56 -2.67
CA MET A 259 9.25 -11.84 -2.77
C MET A 259 10.67 -11.63 -3.27
N ARG A 260 10.84 -10.89 -4.37
CA ARG A 260 12.18 -10.59 -4.92
C ARG A 260 13.06 -9.82 -3.92
N GLU A 261 12.49 -8.84 -3.20
CA GLU A 261 13.24 -8.08 -2.18
C GLU A 261 13.78 -8.98 -1.06
N VAL A 262 12.98 -9.94 -0.61
CA VAL A 262 13.42 -10.88 0.43
C VAL A 262 14.44 -11.87 -0.12
N GLU A 263 14.21 -12.43 -1.31
CA GLU A 263 15.19 -13.29 -1.99
C GLU A 263 16.54 -12.58 -2.16
N GLU A 264 16.54 -11.32 -2.60
CA GLU A 264 17.77 -10.53 -2.73
C GLU A 264 18.44 -10.27 -1.38
N LYS A 265 17.67 -9.98 -0.32
CA LYS A 265 18.21 -9.77 1.02
C LYS A 265 18.84 -11.06 1.55
N SER A 266 18.14 -12.18 1.46
CA SER A 266 18.64 -13.50 1.86
C SER A 266 19.88 -13.88 1.06
N ARG A 267 19.91 -13.62 -0.25
CA ARG A 267 21.09 -13.83 -1.09
C ARG A 267 22.29 -13.01 -0.62
N ARG A 268 22.11 -11.70 -0.34
CA ARG A 268 23.19 -10.83 0.15
C ARG A 268 23.70 -11.27 1.52
N GLU A 269 22.79 -11.71 2.40
CA GLU A 269 23.14 -12.22 3.72
C GLU A 269 23.94 -13.52 3.62
N LEU A 270 23.52 -14.46 2.76
CA LEU A 270 24.26 -15.68 2.45
C LEU A 270 25.64 -15.38 1.86
N GLU A 271 25.75 -14.48 0.88
CA GLU A 271 27.04 -14.06 0.32
C GLU A 271 27.98 -13.46 1.38
N SER A 272 27.44 -12.73 2.35
CA SER A 272 28.21 -12.17 3.47
C SER A 272 28.69 -13.26 4.43
N LEU A 273 27.81 -14.19 4.80
CA LEU A 273 28.13 -15.32 5.67
C LEU A 273 29.13 -16.28 5.00
N GLU A 274 29.02 -16.52 3.70
CA GLU A 274 29.98 -17.33 2.93
C GLU A 274 31.38 -16.71 2.95
N LYS A 275 31.49 -15.39 2.78
CA LYS A 275 32.76 -14.67 2.88
C LYS A 275 33.35 -14.78 4.30
N GLU A 276 32.53 -14.60 5.32
CA GLU A 276 32.95 -14.72 6.72
C GLU A 276 33.42 -16.15 7.05
N LYS A 277 32.67 -17.16 6.61
CA LYS A 277 33.01 -18.58 6.76
C LYS A 277 34.32 -18.91 6.06
N SER A 278 34.49 -18.48 4.81
CA SER A 278 35.71 -18.72 4.03
C SER A 278 36.94 -18.14 4.72
N TYR A 279 36.83 -16.91 5.24
CA TYR A 279 37.90 -16.27 6.01
C TYR A 279 38.25 -17.05 7.30
N ARG A 280 37.25 -17.49 8.06
CA ARG A 280 37.45 -18.29 9.28
C ARG A 280 38.04 -19.66 8.97
N MET A 281 37.57 -20.35 7.93
CA MET A 281 38.11 -21.64 7.50
C MET A 281 39.60 -21.52 7.14
N HIS A 282 39.98 -20.50 6.38
CA HIS A 282 41.39 -20.28 6.06
C HIS A 282 42.25 -20.02 7.31
N THR A 283 41.70 -19.30 8.29
CA THR A 283 42.37 -19.08 9.58
C THR A 283 42.50 -20.39 10.38
N LEU A 284 41.46 -21.24 10.35
CA LEU A 284 41.45 -22.55 10.99
C LEU A 284 42.53 -23.47 10.40
N GLU A 285 42.62 -23.56 9.08
CA GLU A 285 43.65 -24.36 8.38
C GLU A 285 45.07 -23.96 8.82
N ASN A 286 45.34 -22.64 8.91
CA ASN A 286 46.63 -22.14 9.36
C ASN A 286 46.93 -22.51 10.83
N LEU A 287 45.93 -22.42 11.72
CA LEU A 287 46.07 -22.80 13.12
C LEU A 287 46.21 -24.32 13.31
N GLU A 288 45.50 -25.13 12.52
CA GLU A 288 45.62 -26.59 12.54
C GLU A 288 46.99 -27.06 12.03
N ARG A 289 47.54 -26.40 11.00
CA ARG A 289 48.92 -26.60 10.58
C ARG A 289 49.90 -26.28 11.71
N ARG A 290 49.76 -25.12 12.35
CA ARG A 290 50.62 -24.72 13.49
C ARG A 290 50.51 -25.67 14.67
N LYS A 291 49.29 -26.13 14.98
CA LYS A 291 49.05 -27.14 16.02
C LYS A 291 49.82 -28.43 15.71
N SER A 292 49.73 -28.92 14.47
CA SER A 292 50.41 -30.14 14.04
C SER A 292 51.94 -29.99 14.09
N GLU A 293 52.48 -28.84 13.72
CA GLU A 293 53.92 -28.52 13.86
C GLU A 293 54.39 -28.58 15.32
N LEU A 294 53.62 -27.97 16.24
CA LEU A 294 53.93 -27.98 17.67
C LEU A 294 53.84 -29.39 18.26
N GLU A 295 52.81 -30.17 17.90
CA GLU A 295 52.63 -31.56 18.34
C GLU A 295 53.76 -32.47 17.83
N PHE A 296 54.15 -32.32 16.57
CA PHE A 296 55.30 -33.01 15.99
C PHE A 296 56.60 -32.65 16.73
N PHE A 297 56.84 -31.35 16.98
CA PHE A 297 58.04 -30.89 17.66
C PHE A 297 58.13 -31.41 19.11
N ILE A 298 57.02 -31.34 19.86
CA ILE A 298 56.94 -31.89 21.22
C ILE A 298 57.22 -33.39 21.22
N SER A 299 56.54 -34.16 20.35
CA SER A 299 56.77 -35.61 20.23
C SER A 299 58.22 -35.93 19.88
N GLY A 300 58.84 -35.15 18.99
CA GLY A 300 60.24 -35.32 18.63
C GLY A 300 61.18 -35.08 19.81
N VAL A 301 60.95 -34.05 20.62
CA VAL A 301 61.77 -33.76 21.81
C VAL A 301 61.54 -34.81 22.91
N GLU A 302 60.33 -35.31 23.08
CA GLU A 302 60.02 -36.42 23.99
C GLU A 302 60.78 -37.69 23.58
N GLN A 303 60.77 -38.05 22.29
CA GLN A 303 61.52 -39.21 21.77
C GLN A 303 63.03 -39.01 21.87
N ALA A 304 63.54 -37.79 21.66
CA ALA A 304 64.96 -37.47 21.83
C ALA A 304 65.44 -37.73 23.27
N SER A 305 64.55 -37.71 24.26
CA SER A 305 64.87 -38.03 25.66
C SER A 305 65.36 -39.46 25.85
N ALA A 306 65.03 -40.40 24.95
CA ALA A 306 65.53 -41.78 24.99
C ALA A 306 67.05 -41.86 24.74
N PHE A 307 67.63 -40.86 24.07
CA PHE A 307 69.07 -40.80 23.78
C PHE A 307 69.83 -39.90 24.76
N TRP A 308 69.16 -39.35 25.78
CA TRP A 308 69.68 -38.28 26.64
C TRP A 308 70.93 -38.67 27.42
N GLU A 309 71.02 -39.90 27.90
CA GLU A 309 72.20 -40.40 28.62
C GLU A 309 73.42 -40.59 27.70
N ILE A 310 73.19 -41.15 26.51
CA ILE A 310 74.23 -41.41 25.50
C ILE A 310 74.76 -40.10 24.92
N LEU A 311 73.91 -39.10 24.80
CA LEU A 311 74.20 -37.83 24.17
C LEU A 311 75.30 -37.01 24.88
N TRP A 312 75.48 -37.17 26.19
CA TRP A 312 76.59 -36.54 26.91
C TRP A 312 77.88 -37.39 26.93
N GLN A 313 77.81 -38.65 26.51
CA GLN A 313 78.97 -39.55 26.41
C GLN A 313 79.53 -39.58 24.97
N LYS A 314 78.65 -39.58 23.98
CA LYS A 314 78.93 -39.65 22.55
C LYS A 314 78.01 -38.71 21.76
N PRO A 315 78.33 -37.40 21.73
CA PRO A 315 77.43 -36.40 21.16
C PRO A 315 77.15 -36.63 19.68
N ASP A 316 78.15 -36.94 18.85
CA ASP A 316 77.96 -37.11 17.40
C ASP A 316 77.02 -38.28 17.07
N GLU A 317 77.23 -39.45 17.70
CA GLU A 317 76.40 -40.66 17.50
C GLU A 317 74.95 -40.43 17.97
N ALA A 318 74.77 -39.70 19.08
CA ALA A 318 73.44 -39.45 19.62
C ALA A 318 72.68 -38.37 18.83
N LEU A 319 73.37 -37.33 18.35
CA LEU A 319 72.76 -36.29 17.50
C LEU A 319 72.28 -36.87 16.17
N GLU A 320 73.04 -37.79 15.57
CA GLU A 320 72.64 -38.52 14.36
C GLU A 320 71.39 -39.38 14.61
N LYS A 321 71.40 -40.19 15.68
CA LYS A 321 70.23 -40.99 16.09
C LYS A 321 68.99 -40.15 16.38
N ILE A 322 69.13 -38.97 16.99
CA ILE A 322 68.02 -38.05 17.22
C ILE A 322 67.46 -37.55 15.89
N ARG A 323 68.30 -37.14 14.94
CA ARG A 323 67.85 -36.69 13.60
C ARG A 323 67.08 -37.78 12.87
N GLU A 324 67.60 -39.01 12.87
CA GLU A 324 66.97 -40.16 12.21
C GLU A 324 65.66 -40.59 12.88
N THR A 325 65.60 -40.62 14.21
CA THR A 325 64.44 -41.13 14.96
C THR A 325 63.32 -40.11 15.05
N THR A 326 63.66 -38.84 15.26
CA THR A 326 62.67 -37.79 15.61
C THR A 326 62.33 -36.89 14.42
N GLY A 327 63.18 -36.88 13.38
CA GLY A 327 63.07 -35.96 12.25
C GLY A 327 63.37 -34.50 12.60
N LEU A 328 63.88 -34.21 13.80
CA LEU A 328 64.33 -32.88 14.23
C LEU A 328 65.76 -32.62 13.79
N ASP A 329 66.07 -31.38 13.43
CA ASP A 329 67.45 -30.94 13.25
C ASP A 329 68.08 -30.78 14.64
N ALA A 330 69.18 -31.49 14.90
CA ALA A 330 69.83 -31.51 16.21
C ALA A 330 71.30 -31.12 16.09
N GLU A 331 71.76 -30.13 16.85
CA GLU A 331 73.16 -29.69 16.87
C GLU A 331 73.63 -29.28 18.27
N MET A 332 74.94 -29.32 18.49
CA MET A 332 75.54 -28.86 19.74
C MET A 332 76.03 -27.41 19.59
N GLN A 333 75.58 -26.53 20.48
CA GLN A 333 75.91 -25.11 20.47
C GLN A 333 76.28 -24.64 21.89
N ASN A 334 77.52 -24.17 22.08
CA ASN A 334 78.03 -23.64 23.35
C ASN A 334 77.76 -24.55 24.58
N GLY A 335 77.95 -25.86 24.42
CA GLY A 335 77.73 -26.84 25.50
C GLY A 335 76.25 -27.17 25.79
N LYS A 336 75.33 -26.71 24.94
CA LYS A 336 73.89 -27.01 24.97
C LYS A 336 73.48 -27.67 23.66
N ILE A 337 72.29 -28.26 23.63
CA ILE A 337 71.74 -28.89 22.42
C ILE A 337 70.63 -28.03 21.85
N LEU A 338 70.77 -27.65 20.59
CA LEU A 338 69.74 -26.97 19.84
C LEU A 338 68.97 -28.02 19.05
N LEU A 339 67.66 -28.12 19.30
CA LEU A 339 66.73 -28.86 18.44
C LEU A 339 65.88 -27.86 17.67
N THR A 340 65.79 -28.02 16.35
CA THR A 340 64.97 -27.15 15.49
C THR A 340 64.14 -27.93 14.48
N LYS A 341 62.99 -27.35 14.09
CA LYS A 341 62.20 -27.81 12.94
C LYS A 341 61.22 -26.72 12.52
N ASN A 342 61.08 -26.44 11.22
CA ASN A 342 60.07 -25.50 10.69
C ASN A 342 60.00 -24.16 11.44
N GLY A 343 61.15 -23.60 11.83
CA GLY A 343 61.24 -22.34 12.59
C GLY A 343 60.99 -22.45 14.10
N LEU A 344 60.56 -23.60 14.62
CA LEU A 344 60.57 -23.92 16.05
C LEU A 344 61.99 -24.25 16.50
N LYS A 345 62.36 -23.80 17.69
CA LYS A 345 63.67 -24.09 18.29
C LYS A 345 63.57 -24.22 19.80
N ILE A 346 64.35 -25.12 20.37
CA ILE A 346 64.56 -25.23 21.81
C ILE A 346 66.03 -25.51 22.09
N ILE A 347 66.56 -24.85 23.12
CA ILE A 347 67.94 -25.04 23.58
C ILE A 347 67.88 -25.82 24.89
N LEU A 348 68.41 -27.04 24.88
CA LEU A 348 68.39 -27.96 25.99
C LEU A 348 69.70 -27.89 26.79
N SER A 349 69.61 -27.65 28.08
CA SER A 349 70.72 -27.76 29.04
C SER A 349 70.85 -29.18 29.63
N LYS A 350 72.07 -29.57 30.01
CA LYS A 350 72.37 -30.88 30.63
C LYS A 350 71.64 -31.13 31.94
N ASP A 351 71.47 -30.08 32.74
CA ASP A 351 71.04 -30.18 34.14
C ASP A 351 69.53 -30.40 34.31
N THR A 352 68.77 -30.45 33.22
CA THR A 352 67.32 -30.61 33.26
C THR A 352 66.85 -31.49 32.10
N SER A 353 65.98 -32.45 32.36
CA SER A 353 65.43 -33.34 31.31
C SER A 353 64.77 -32.54 30.17
N PRO A 354 64.87 -32.98 28.90
CA PRO A 354 64.32 -32.26 27.74
C PRO A 354 62.85 -31.89 27.89
N VAL A 355 62.04 -32.82 28.42
CA VAL A 355 60.58 -32.65 28.61
C VAL A 355 60.24 -31.47 29.55
N LYS A 356 61.02 -31.25 30.62
CA LYS A 356 60.79 -30.14 31.55
C LYS A 356 61.07 -28.77 30.93
N GLN A 357 61.85 -28.73 29.85
CA GLN A 357 62.23 -27.48 29.17
C GLN A 357 61.20 -27.07 28.10
N LEU A 358 60.25 -27.95 27.74
CA LEU A 358 59.20 -27.70 26.75
C LEU A 358 58.07 -26.76 27.22
N GLY A 359 58.12 -26.23 28.45
CA GLY A 359 57.07 -25.39 29.04
C GLY A 359 56.50 -24.31 28.10
N PRO A 360 57.33 -23.47 27.44
CA PRO A 360 56.85 -22.46 26.50
C PRO A 360 56.11 -23.04 25.29
N VAL A 361 56.56 -24.18 24.76
CA VAL A 361 55.97 -24.84 23.58
C VAL A 361 54.62 -25.48 23.95
N TYR A 362 54.50 -26.06 25.15
CA TYR A 362 53.22 -26.58 25.64
C TYR A 362 52.19 -25.47 25.88
N GLU A 363 52.59 -24.32 26.42
CA GLU A 363 51.67 -23.18 26.60
C GLU A 363 51.24 -22.58 25.26
N GLU A 364 52.13 -22.51 24.26
CA GLU A 364 51.75 -22.15 22.88
C GLU A 364 50.73 -23.16 22.31
N LEU A 365 51.02 -24.47 22.40
CA LEU A 365 50.12 -25.52 21.92
C LEU A 365 48.74 -25.45 22.58
N LYS A 366 48.68 -25.23 23.90
CA LYS A 366 47.44 -25.06 24.66
C LYS A 366 46.64 -23.84 24.18
N THR A 367 47.32 -22.74 23.88
CA THR A 367 46.71 -21.52 23.34
C THR A 367 46.15 -21.77 21.93
N VAL A 368 46.94 -22.39 21.05
CA VAL A 368 46.50 -22.76 19.70
C VAL A 368 45.32 -23.73 19.74
N ARG A 369 45.35 -24.75 20.60
CA ARG A 369 44.23 -25.71 20.77
C ARG A 369 42.93 -25.01 21.16
N LYS A 370 42.99 -24.08 22.12
CA LYS A 370 41.82 -23.28 22.52
C LYS A 370 41.32 -22.41 21.37
N ALA A 371 42.22 -21.80 20.59
CA ALA A 371 41.85 -20.99 19.43
C ALA A 371 41.19 -21.82 18.32
N VAL A 372 41.72 -23.01 18.01
CA VAL A 372 41.14 -23.96 17.05
C VAL A 372 39.74 -24.38 17.46
N GLU A 373 39.55 -24.77 18.72
CA GLU A 373 38.23 -25.19 19.23
C GLU A 373 37.20 -24.07 19.14
N LYS A 374 37.57 -22.85 19.58
CA LYS A 374 36.71 -21.67 19.48
C LYS A 374 36.33 -21.37 18.04
N LEU A 375 37.29 -21.43 17.12
CA LEU A 375 37.07 -21.09 15.72
C LEU A 375 36.18 -22.14 15.02
N ARG A 376 36.30 -23.42 15.39
CA ARG A 376 35.38 -24.48 14.94
C ARG A 376 33.94 -24.21 15.38
N GLN A 377 33.74 -23.79 16.64
CA GLN A 377 32.42 -23.40 17.15
C GLN A 377 31.86 -22.19 16.38
N GLU A 378 32.66 -21.16 16.19
CA GLU A 378 32.28 -19.96 15.42
C GLU A 378 31.93 -20.26 13.95
N ILE A 379 32.56 -21.27 13.33
CA ILE A 379 32.22 -21.73 11.97
C ILE A 379 30.89 -22.49 11.98
N ALA A 380 30.68 -23.40 12.94
CA ALA A 380 29.44 -24.15 13.06
C ALA A 380 28.22 -23.22 13.27
N GLU A 381 28.37 -22.17 14.08
CA GLU A 381 27.34 -21.14 14.26
C GLU A 381 27.01 -20.39 12.95
N ILE A 382 28.00 -20.14 12.09
CA ILE A 382 27.74 -19.54 10.77
C ILE A 382 26.98 -20.52 9.88
N GLU A 383 27.37 -21.80 9.85
CA GLU A 383 26.70 -22.82 9.05
C GLU A 383 25.22 -22.99 9.47
N GLU A 384 24.94 -22.96 10.77
CA GLU A 384 23.57 -22.98 11.28
C GLU A 384 22.79 -21.76 10.81
N LYS A 385 23.37 -20.55 10.91
CA LYS A 385 22.75 -19.32 10.39
C LYS A 385 22.47 -19.41 8.89
N MET A 386 23.40 -19.92 8.08
CA MET A 386 23.20 -20.11 6.64
C MET A 386 22.03 -21.07 6.33
N ASN A 387 21.87 -22.13 7.11
CA ASN A 387 20.74 -23.06 6.98
C ASN A 387 19.40 -22.43 7.38
N THR A 388 19.38 -21.51 8.34
CA THR A 388 18.13 -20.80 8.69
C THR A 388 17.68 -19.81 7.63
N VAL A 389 18.62 -19.07 7.01
CA VAL A 389 18.33 -18.07 5.96
C VAL A 389 17.75 -18.71 4.69
N SER A 390 18.03 -19.98 4.43
CA SER A 390 17.55 -20.70 3.23
C SER A 390 16.13 -21.26 3.35
N VAL A 391 15.52 -21.31 4.55
CA VAL A 391 14.29 -22.09 4.79
C VAL A 391 13.03 -21.23 5.00
N GLU A 392 13.14 -19.98 5.43
CA GLU A 392 11.96 -19.22 5.88
C GLU A 392 11.74 -17.89 5.16
N TYR A 393 10.93 -17.92 4.09
CA TYR A 393 10.04 -16.78 3.83
C TYR A 393 8.78 -17.19 3.07
N VAL A 394 7.65 -17.22 3.78
CA VAL A 394 6.33 -17.16 3.17
C VAL A 394 5.87 -15.70 3.24
N PRO A 395 5.74 -14.98 2.11
CA PRO A 395 5.26 -13.61 2.13
C PRO A 395 3.87 -13.56 2.74
N ARG A 396 3.70 -12.77 3.80
CA ARG A 396 2.37 -12.48 4.32
C ARG A 396 1.57 -11.82 3.19
N PRO A 397 0.37 -12.33 2.86
CA PRO A 397 -0.46 -11.68 1.85
C PRO A 397 -0.70 -10.23 2.29
N ALA A 398 -0.60 -9.29 1.35
CA ALA A 398 -1.03 -7.93 1.60
C ALA A 398 -2.49 -7.98 2.07
N VAL A 399 -2.71 -7.68 3.35
CA VAL A 399 -4.05 -7.71 3.93
C VAL A 399 -4.79 -6.51 3.35
N VAL A 400 -5.73 -6.81 2.46
CA VAL A 400 -6.63 -5.81 1.91
C VAL A 400 -7.64 -5.52 3.00
N VAL A 401 -7.48 -4.36 3.64
CA VAL A 401 -8.49 -3.82 4.52
C VAL A 401 -9.56 -3.22 3.62
N LYS A 402 -10.69 -3.94 3.47
CA LYS A 402 -11.88 -3.31 2.93
C LYS A 402 -12.17 -2.13 3.84
N LYS A 403 -12.04 -0.91 3.33
CA LYS A 403 -12.67 0.22 3.99
C LYS A 403 -14.16 -0.06 3.97
N THR A 404 -14.72 -0.46 5.11
CA THR A 404 -16.12 -0.22 5.46
C THR A 404 -16.35 1.27 5.74
N THR A 405 -15.64 2.16 5.03
CA THR A 405 -16.10 3.54 4.90
C THR A 405 -16.90 3.56 3.61
N SER A 406 -18.19 3.27 3.73
CA SER A 406 -19.14 3.70 2.71
C SER A 406 -18.74 5.11 2.26
N LYS A 407 -18.63 5.34 0.94
CA LYS A 407 -18.55 6.70 0.37
C LYS A 407 -19.42 7.60 1.24
N PRO A 408 -18.96 8.76 1.74
CA PRO A 408 -19.84 9.64 2.49
C PRO A 408 -21.02 9.93 1.57
N ARG A 409 -22.14 9.28 1.85
CA ARG A 409 -23.31 9.43 1.01
C ARG A 409 -23.65 10.93 1.10
N PRO A 410 -23.93 11.61 -0.02
CA PRO A 410 -24.24 13.04 0.00
C PRO A 410 -25.42 13.36 0.94
N PHE A 411 -26.20 12.33 1.29
CA PHE A 411 -27.38 12.36 2.15
C PHE A 411 -27.21 11.38 3.31
N ARG A 412 -27.95 11.61 4.40
CA ARG A 412 -28.27 10.53 5.35
C ARG A 412 -29.31 9.63 4.69
N GLU A 413 -29.26 8.34 5.00
CA GLU A 413 -30.16 7.37 4.39
C GLU A 413 -30.55 6.31 5.43
N PHE A 414 -31.83 5.96 5.43
CA PHE A 414 -32.34 4.83 6.18
C PHE A 414 -33.52 4.20 5.42
N VAL A 415 -33.92 3.00 5.84
CA VAL A 415 -35.07 2.28 5.29
C VAL A 415 -36.10 2.15 6.42
N THR A 416 -37.34 2.46 6.11
CA THR A 416 -38.49 2.32 7.02
C THR A 416 -38.82 0.84 7.26
N SER A 417 -39.63 0.55 8.27
CA SER A 417 -40.06 -0.82 8.57
C SER A 417 -40.87 -1.45 7.42
N GLY A 418 -41.59 -0.65 6.62
CA GLY A 418 -42.28 -1.09 5.40
C GLY A 418 -41.38 -1.20 4.16
N GLY A 419 -40.07 -0.98 4.27
CA GLY A 419 -39.11 -1.16 3.18
C GLY A 419 -38.93 0.06 2.27
N PHE A 420 -39.53 1.21 2.60
CA PHE A 420 -39.35 2.45 1.83
C PHE A 420 -38.05 3.16 2.21
N ARG A 421 -37.32 3.60 1.19
CA ARG A 421 -36.02 4.28 1.36
C ARG A 421 -36.21 5.77 1.58
N ALA A 422 -35.62 6.32 2.63
CA ALA A 422 -35.64 7.74 2.95
C ALA A 422 -34.25 8.35 2.84
N LEU A 423 -34.15 9.50 2.14
CA LEU A 423 -32.93 10.28 1.98
C LEU A 423 -33.09 11.62 2.68
N LEU A 424 -32.08 12.08 3.43
CA LEU A 424 -32.12 13.37 4.14
C LEU A 424 -30.86 14.18 3.88
N GLY A 425 -31.00 15.47 3.58
CA GLY A 425 -29.84 16.34 3.43
C GLY A 425 -29.04 16.51 4.73
N LYS A 426 -27.75 16.81 4.58
CA LYS A 426 -26.81 17.04 5.69
C LYS A 426 -26.69 18.49 6.12
N ASP A 427 -26.92 19.38 5.17
CA ASP A 427 -26.80 20.83 5.25
C ASP A 427 -27.69 21.49 4.19
N ALA A 428 -27.75 22.82 4.17
CA ALA A 428 -28.57 23.57 3.21
C ALA A 428 -28.23 23.29 1.74
N ARG A 429 -26.96 22.97 1.42
CA ARG A 429 -26.52 22.70 0.04
C ARG A 429 -26.99 21.31 -0.41
N SER A 430 -26.82 20.31 0.45
CA SER A 430 -27.25 18.94 0.20
C SER A 430 -28.77 18.80 0.23
N ASN A 431 -29.51 19.60 1.02
CA ASN A 431 -30.97 19.70 0.94
C ASN A 431 -31.43 20.06 -0.49
N ILE A 432 -30.91 21.15 -1.06
CA ILE A 432 -31.27 21.59 -2.40
C ILE A 432 -30.78 20.61 -3.47
N MET A 433 -29.59 20.02 -3.30
CA MET A 433 -29.09 18.99 -4.20
C MET A 433 -30.00 17.76 -4.21
N LEU A 434 -30.46 17.32 -3.03
CA LEU A 434 -31.37 16.19 -2.88
C LEU A 434 -32.68 16.47 -3.63
N LEU A 435 -33.32 17.60 -3.31
CA LEU A 435 -34.60 17.96 -3.92
C LEU A 435 -34.49 18.21 -5.44
N LYS A 436 -33.39 18.78 -5.95
CA LYS A 436 -33.25 19.05 -7.39
C LYS A 436 -32.89 17.81 -8.23
N ARG A 437 -32.13 16.86 -7.66
CA ARG A 437 -31.60 15.71 -8.44
C ARG A 437 -32.29 14.39 -8.18
N HIS A 438 -32.95 14.25 -7.03
CA HIS A 438 -33.49 12.96 -6.58
C HIS A 438 -35.00 12.97 -6.36
N LEU A 439 -35.66 14.13 -6.32
CA LEU A 439 -37.11 14.22 -6.16
C LEU A 439 -37.83 13.83 -7.47
N ARG A 440 -38.74 12.87 -7.38
CA ARG A 440 -39.60 12.40 -8.47
C ARG A 440 -41.08 12.55 -8.09
N GLU A 441 -41.96 12.45 -9.07
CA GLU A 441 -43.41 12.66 -8.93
C GLU A 441 -44.06 11.84 -7.80
N ASN A 442 -43.65 10.58 -7.61
CA ASN A 442 -44.22 9.67 -6.62
C ASN A 442 -43.61 9.79 -5.20
N ASP A 443 -42.65 10.68 -4.99
CA ASP A 443 -41.96 10.84 -3.72
C ASP A 443 -42.70 11.82 -2.79
N LEU A 444 -42.48 11.67 -1.48
CA LEU A 444 -42.92 12.65 -0.48
C LEU A 444 -41.73 13.43 0.07
N VAL A 445 -41.94 14.73 0.28
CA VAL A 445 -40.95 15.63 0.90
C VAL A 445 -41.37 15.95 2.31
N LEU A 446 -40.45 15.77 3.26
CA LEU A 446 -40.68 16.05 4.68
C LEU A 446 -39.71 17.11 5.19
N HIS A 447 -40.21 18.02 6.03
CA HIS A 447 -39.44 19.11 6.64
C HIS A 447 -40.20 19.70 7.86
N THR A 448 -39.51 20.39 8.78
CA THR A 448 -40.18 21.13 9.88
C THR A 448 -40.59 22.53 9.43
N GLU A 449 -41.55 23.16 10.09
CA GLU A 449 -41.88 24.57 9.79
C GLU A 449 -40.76 25.53 10.19
N THR A 450 -40.00 25.17 11.22
CA THR A 450 -38.85 25.96 11.67
C THR A 450 -37.64 25.72 10.75
N PRO A 451 -36.86 26.76 10.42
CA PRO A 451 -35.59 26.58 9.72
C PRO A 451 -34.60 25.72 10.53
N GLY A 452 -33.83 24.89 9.81
CA GLY A 452 -32.77 24.08 10.41
C GLY A 452 -33.08 22.59 10.55
N SER A 453 -34.18 22.09 9.97
CA SER A 453 -34.35 20.67 9.69
C SER A 453 -33.70 20.26 8.37
N PRO A 454 -33.33 18.98 8.22
CA PRO A 454 -33.00 18.45 6.91
C PRO A 454 -34.24 18.45 6.00
N ALA A 455 -34.04 18.65 4.70
CA ALA A 455 -35.05 18.26 3.71
C ALA A 455 -34.93 16.75 3.51
N ALA A 456 -36.03 16.03 3.66
CA ALA A 456 -36.09 14.59 3.42
C ALA A 456 -36.94 14.26 2.20
N VAL A 457 -36.54 13.22 1.48
CA VAL A 457 -37.30 12.62 0.37
C VAL A 457 -37.54 11.16 0.72
N LEU A 458 -38.81 10.80 0.91
CA LEU A 458 -39.26 9.42 1.03
C LEU A 458 -39.55 8.89 -0.39
N ILE A 459 -38.70 7.99 -0.86
CA ILE A 459 -38.75 7.48 -2.23
C ILE A 459 -40.00 6.63 -2.42
N ASN A 460 -40.79 6.92 -3.45
CA ASN A 460 -42.13 6.36 -3.67
C ASN A 460 -43.09 6.55 -2.48
N GLY A 461 -42.89 7.61 -1.68
CA GLY A 461 -43.67 7.89 -0.46
C GLY A 461 -45.18 7.99 -0.68
N SER A 462 -45.65 8.30 -1.89
CA SER A 462 -47.08 8.28 -2.24
C SER A 462 -47.75 6.91 -2.08
N LYS A 463 -46.96 5.83 -2.11
CA LYS A 463 -47.41 4.45 -1.90
C LYS A 463 -47.08 3.92 -0.49
N ALA A 464 -46.44 4.74 0.34
CA ALA A 464 -46.02 4.35 1.67
C ALA A 464 -47.20 4.39 2.64
N SER A 465 -47.16 3.53 3.65
CA SER A 465 -48.16 3.55 4.73
C SER A 465 -47.98 4.79 5.62
N GLU A 466 -49.00 5.14 6.38
CA GLU A 466 -48.89 6.24 7.37
C GLU A 466 -47.75 5.97 8.37
N THR A 467 -47.53 4.70 8.73
CA THR A 467 -46.43 4.28 9.58
C THR A 467 -45.05 4.57 8.99
N ASP A 468 -44.85 4.39 7.68
CA ASP A 468 -43.57 4.69 7.02
C ASP A 468 -43.30 6.21 6.97
N VAL A 469 -44.34 7.01 6.75
CA VAL A 469 -44.24 8.48 6.73
C VAL A 469 -43.92 9.00 8.13
N GLU A 470 -44.52 8.42 9.17
CA GLU A 470 -44.26 8.76 10.57
C GLU A 470 -42.81 8.45 10.98
N GLU A 471 -42.24 7.32 10.54
CA GLU A 471 -40.82 7.00 10.77
C GLU A 471 -39.89 8.03 10.10
N CYS A 472 -40.21 8.41 8.86
CA CYS A 472 -39.49 9.46 8.16
C CYS A 472 -39.60 10.81 8.89
N ALA A 473 -40.79 11.15 9.37
CA ALA A 473 -41.01 12.34 10.17
C ALA A 473 -40.17 12.32 11.47
N GLN A 474 -40.12 11.20 12.19
CA GLN A 474 -39.29 11.08 13.40
C GLN A 474 -37.80 11.30 13.10
N MET A 475 -37.30 10.77 11.97
CA MET A 475 -35.92 11.01 11.55
C MET A 475 -35.65 12.49 11.25
N VAL A 476 -36.55 13.15 10.52
CA VAL A 476 -36.46 14.59 10.21
C VAL A 476 -36.47 15.42 11.48
N GLY A 477 -37.36 15.09 12.42
CA GLY A 477 -37.48 15.76 13.70
C GLY A 477 -36.20 15.64 14.53
N CYS A 478 -35.62 14.44 14.63
CA CYS A 478 -34.40 14.19 15.39
C CYS A 478 -33.17 14.91 14.83
N HIS A 479 -33.13 15.17 13.51
CA HIS A 479 -32.06 15.95 12.88
C HIS A 479 -32.37 17.44 12.76
N SER A 480 -33.49 17.91 13.33
CA SER A 480 -33.86 19.33 13.33
C SER A 480 -33.23 20.08 14.50
N ARG A 481 -33.38 21.41 14.47
CA ARG A 481 -32.98 22.28 15.59
C ARG A 481 -33.61 21.85 16.93
N ALA A 482 -34.78 21.22 16.93
CA ALA A 482 -35.45 20.76 18.14
C ALA A 482 -34.60 19.79 18.98
N TRP A 483 -33.79 18.93 18.34
CA TRP A 483 -32.86 18.05 19.05
C TRP A 483 -31.76 18.83 19.79
N ARG A 484 -31.20 19.84 19.13
CA ARG A 484 -30.16 20.71 19.71
C ARG A 484 -30.69 21.55 20.87
N GLU A 485 -31.95 21.99 20.79
CA GLU A 485 -32.63 22.75 21.86
C GLU A 485 -33.26 21.82 22.92
N ASN A 486 -33.00 20.50 22.85
CA ASN A 486 -33.44 19.50 23.82
C ASN A 486 -34.97 19.39 23.99
N PHE A 487 -35.74 19.60 22.92
CA PHE A 487 -37.19 19.38 22.93
C PHE A 487 -37.55 17.90 22.90
N SER A 488 -38.69 17.54 23.48
CA SER A 488 -39.19 16.16 23.47
C SER A 488 -39.86 15.81 22.14
N ASN A 489 -40.62 16.73 21.56
CA ASN A 489 -41.44 16.50 20.36
C ASN A 489 -41.24 17.63 19.34
N VAL A 490 -41.54 17.37 18.07
CA VAL A 490 -41.60 18.39 17.02
C VAL A 490 -42.66 18.05 15.97
N SER A 491 -43.24 19.07 15.35
CA SER A 491 -44.14 18.90 14.21
C SER A 491 -43.35 18.90 12.90
N VAL A 492 -43.57 17.88 12.08
CA VAL A 492 -42.99 17.71 10.75
C VAL A 492 -44.13 17.65 9.73
N TYR A 493 -44.04 18.40 8.64
CA TYR A 493 -45.01 18.26 7.56
C TYR A 493 -44.48 17.35 6.45
N ALA A 494 -45.40 16.66 5.77
CA ALA A 494 -45.18 15.93 4.54
C ALA A 494 -45.99 16.56 3.40
N VAL A 495 -45.38 16.69 2.23
CA VAL A 495 -46.00 17.20 0.99
C VAL A 495 -45.55 16.41 -0.23
N LYS A 496 -46.34 16.45 -1.29
CA LYS A 496 -46.00 15.81 -2.57
C LYS A 496 -44.90 16.58 -3.31
N ALA A 497 -44.21 15.89 -4.23
CA ALA A 497 -43.18 16.50 -5.06
C ALA A 497 -43.64 17.74 -5.84
N GLU A 498 -44.87 17.71 -6.39
CA GLU A 498 -45.48 18.82 -7.14
C GLU A 498 -45.70 20.10 -6.30
N GLN A 499 -45.75 19.97 -4.98
CA GLN A 499 -45.95 21.09 -4.06
C GLN A 499 -44.65 21.85 -3.77
N VAL A 500 -43.49 21.31 -4.17
CA VAL A 500 -42.17 21.89 -3.90
C VAL A 500 -41.72 22.75 -5.07
N SER A 501 -41.38 24.00 -4.79
CA SER A 501 -40.88 24.95 -5.78
C SER A 501 -39.58 25.62 -5.33
N PHE A 502 -38.69 25.88 -6.29
CA PHE A 502 -37.45 26.63 -6.05
C PHE A 502 -37.55 28.09 -6.46
N THR A 503 -38.74 28.54 -6.86
CA THR A 503 -39.01 29.91 -7.31
C THR A 503 -39.76 30.66 -6.21
N PRO A 504 -39.25 31.82 -5.74
CA PRO A 504 -39.99 32.65 -4.79
C PRO A 504 -41.28 33.22 -5.41
N PRO A 505 -42.29 33.56 -4.58
CA PRO A 505 -43.40 34.40 -5.02
C PRO A 505 -42.90 35.75 -5.54
N SER A 506 -43.67 36.36 -6.46
CA SER A 506 -43.35 37.66 -7.05
C SER A 506 -43.03 38.71 -5.97
N GLY A 507 -41.83 39.31 -6.04
CA GLY A 507 -41.38 40.36 -5.11
C GLY A 507 -40.66 39.88 -3.84
N GLN A 508 -40.47 38.57 -3.64
CA GLN A 508 -39.76 38.03 -2.47
C GLN A 508 -38.39 37.42 -2.82
N TYR A 509 -37.46 37.45 -1.88
CA TYR A 509 -36.14 36.82 -2.00
C TYR A 509 -36.13 35.44 -1.33
N LEU A 510 -35.69 34.41 -2.05
CA LEU A 510 -35.49 33.06 -1.49
C LEU A 510 -34.01 32.86 -1.11
N PRO A 511 -33.68 32.66 0.18
CA PRO A 511 -32.30 32.41 0.60
C PRO A 511 -31.72 31.16 -0.04
N LYS A 512 -30.43 31.21 -0.42
CA LYS A 512 -29.70 30.04 -0.93
C LYS A 512 -29.81 28.88 0.06
N GLY A 513 -30.40 27.76 -0.37
CA GLY A 513 -30.64 26.60 0.49
C GLY A 513 -32.10 26.37 0.89
N SER A 514 -33.02 27.24 0.47
CA SER A 514 -34.45 27.17 0.79
C SER A 514 -35.30 26.75 -0.41
N PHE A 515 -36.49 26.24 -0.14
CA PHE A 515 -37.52 25.89 -1.13
C PHE A 515 -38.89 26.33 -0.61
N MET A 516 -39.81 26.61 -1.52
CA MET A 516 -41.20 26.96 -1.22
C MET A 516 -42.07 25.71 -1.28
N VAL A 517 -43.11 25.68 -0.44
CA VAL A 517 -44.12 24.64 -0.42
C VAL A 517 -45.49 25.27 -0.62
N TYR A 518 -46.25 24.81 -1.59
CA TYR A 518 -47.58 25.32 -1.92
C TYR A 518 -48.67 24.27 -1.69
N GLY A 519 -49.86 24.71 -1.30
CA GLY A 519 -50.99 23.83 -1.03
C GLY A 519 -51.01 23.25 0.39
N PRO A 520 -51.93 22.30 0.67
CA PRO A 520 -52.13 21.73 2.01
C PRO A 520 -50.93 20.88 2.45
N LYS A 521 -50.66 20.88 3.75
CA LYS A 521 -49.59 20.12 4.40
C LYS A 521 -50.18 19.07 5.33
N ASN A 522 -49.63 17.85 5.31
CA ASN A 522 -49.99 16.81 6.27
C ASN A 522 -48.99 16.84 7.42
N PHE A 523 -49.46 17.02 8.66
CA PHE A 523 -48.59 17.20 9.83
C PHE A 523 -48.49 15.94 10.68
N TYR A 524 -47.28 15.66 11.14
CA TYR A 524 -46.92 14.55 12.02
C TYR A 524 -46.20 15.12 13.25
N VAL A 525 -46.78 14.91 14.43
CA VAL A 525 -46.13 15.26 15.71
C VAL A 525 -45.38 14.03 16.18
N VAL A 526 -44.05 14.12 16.23
CA VAL A 526 -43.17 12.98 16.52
C VAL A 526 -42.33 13.24 17.76
N GLU A 527 -42.18 12.20 18.59
CA GLU A 527 -41.21 12.20 19.69
C GLU A 527 -39.78 12.10 19.15
N LEU A 528 -38.87 12.92 19.68
CA LEU A 528 -37.46 12.94 19.31
C LEU A 528 -36.73 11.77 19.97
N ARG A 529 -36.79 10.61 19.32
CA ARG A 529 -36.17 9.37 19.78
C ARG A 529 -35.52 8.65 18.61
N LEU A 530 -34.28 8.24 18.82
CA LEU A 530 -33.52 7.38 17.91
C LEU A 530 -33.23 6.05 18.61
N ALA A 531 -32.89 5.03 17.82
CA ALA A 531 -32.50 3.72 18.31
C ALA A 531 -31.25 3.26 17.57
N ALA A 532 -30.27 2.74 18.33
CA ALA A 532 -29.08 2.11 17.80
C ALA A 532 -29.17 0.59 17.94
N PHE A 533 -29.04 -0.16 16.86
CA PHE A 533 -29.05 -1.62 16.88
C PHE A 533 -27.96 -2.20 15.98
N LYS A 534 -27.67 -3.49 16.19
CA LYS A 534 -26.69 -4.24 15.41
C LYS A 534 -27.25 -4.65 14.05
N GLU A 535 -26.56 -4.27 12.98
CA GLU A 535 -26.83 -4.73 11.62
C GLU A 535 -25.53 -5.29 11.04
N ASP A 536 -25.50 -6.61 10.79
CA ASP A 536 -24.29 -7.36 10.42
C ASP A 536 -23.12 -7.12 11.40
N ASP A 537 -22.02 -6.50 10.95
CA ASP A 537 -20.82 -6.16 11.74
C ASP A 537 -20.70 -4.65 12.06
N ASP A 538 -21.81 -3.92 11.90
CA ASP A 538 -21.89 -2.48 12.14
C ASP A 538 -23.08 -2.11 13.05
N VAL A 539 -23.15 -0.84 13.45
CA VAL A 539 -24.23 -0.26 14.24
C VAL A 539 -24.96 0.79 13.42
N LYS A 540 -26.28 0.60 13.27
CA LYS A 540 -27.16 1.59 12.63
C LYS A 540 -27.95 2.38 13.66
N VAL A 541 -28.01 3.68 13.46
CA VAL A 541 -28.89 4.60 14.18
C VAL A 541 -30.06 4.98 13.28
N VAL A 542 -31.27 4.62 13.69
CA VAL A 542 -32.52 4.85 12.95
C VAL A 542 -33.56 5.51 13.86
N PRO A 543 -34.74 5.90 13.34
CA PRO A 543 -35.87 6.28 14.19
C PRO A 543 -36.23 5.18 15.18
N TYR A 544 -36.56 5.56 16.41
CA TYR A 544 -37.01 4.63 17.44
C TYR A 544 -38.18 3.74 16.96
N LEU A 545 -39.15 4.34 16.25
CA LEU A 545 -40.30 3.63 15.68
C LEU A 545 -39.87 2.54 14.69
N THR A 546 -38.88 2.82 13.84
CA THR A 546 -38.35 1.84 12.88
C THR A 546 -37.74 0.63 13.60
N ALA A 547 -36.90 0.85 14.62
CA ALA A 547 -36.27 -0.25 15.35
C ALA A 547 -37.29 -1.10 16.13
N GLN A 548 -38.29 -0.45 16.73
CA GLN A 548 -39.39 -1.12 17.43
C GLN A 548 -40.20 -2.02 16.47
N ARG A 549 -40.58 -1.49 15.29
CA ARG A 549 -41.39 -2.22 14.30
C ARG A 549 -40.62 -3.33 13.58
N MET A 550 -39.31 -3.19 13.43
CA MET A 550 -38.43 -4.24 12.91
C MET A 550 -38.11 -5.34 13.94
N ASN A 551 -38.62 -5.20 15.18
CA ASN A 551 -38.41 -6.13 16.30
C ASN A 551 -36.92 -6.43 16.58
N LYS A 552 -36.07 -5.40 16.53
CA LYS A 552 -34.61 -5.51 16.76
C LYS A 552 -34.26 -5.12 18.19
N PRO A 553 -33.38 -5.84 18.91
CA PRO A 553 -32.81 -5.33 20.16
C PRO A 553 -32.04 -4.03 19.92
N PHE A 554 -32.34 -2.97 20.67
CA PHE A 554 -31.75 -1.65 20.44
C PHE A 554 -31.41 -0.90 21.73
N VAL A 555 -30.52 0.09 21.61
CA VAL A 555 -30.23 1.10 22.63
C VAL A 555 -30.94 2.39 22.26
N GLU A 556 -31.76 2.91 23.15
CA GLU A 556 -32.52 4.15 22.91
C GLU A 556 -31.65 5.39 23.11
N ILE A 557 -31.79 6.36 22.19
CA ILE A 557 -31.08 7.63 22.18
C ILE A 557 -32.11 8.77 22.17
N ARG A 558 -31.90 9.75 23.05
CA ARG A 558 -32.75 10.95 23.21
C ARG A 558 -31.92 12.23 23.06
N PRO A 559 -32.54 13.40 22.85
CA PRO A 559 -31.90 14.68 23.06
C PRO A 559 -31.25 14.75 24.46
N GLY A 560 -30.08 15.39 24.54
CA GLY A 560 -29.35 15.51 25.80
C GLY A 560 -27.99 16.17 25.65
N HIS A 561 -27.17 16.10 26.71
CA HIS A 561 -25.91 16.85 26.82
C HIS A 561 -24.65 15.97 26.78
N VAL A 562 -24.78 14.65 26.76
CA VAL A 562 -23.64 13.72 26.65
C VAL A 562 -23.03 13.87 25.26
N LYS A 563 -21.70 13.95 25.16
CA LYS A 563 -21.00 14.01 23.86
C LYS A 563 -21.26 12.73 23.07
N SER A 564 -21.47 12.85 21.76
CA SER A 564 -21.77 11.71 20.90
C SER A 564 -20.67 10.65 20.90
N SER A 565 -19.40 11.03 21.11
CA SER A 565 -18.29 10.10 21.27
C SER A 565 -18.42 9.21 22.51
N ASP A 566 -18.89 9.78 23.62
CA ASP A 566 -19.04 9.06 24.90
C ASP A 566 -20.30 8.18 24.87
N ALA A 567 -21.37 8.70 24.29
CA ALA A 567 -22.58 7.92 24.00
C ALA A 567 -22.29 6.75 23.06
N ALA A 568 -21.51 6.97 21.99
CA ALA A 568 -21.12 5.93 21.04
C ALA A 568 -20.35 4.79 21.70
N LYS A 569 -19.39 5.09 22.58
CA LYS A 569 -18.67 4.06 23.35
C LYS A 569 -19.62 3.18 24.16
N LYS A 570 -20.55 3.80 24.90
CA LYS A 570 -21.54 3.07 25.69
C LYS A 570 -22.49 2.23 24.81
N ILE A 571 -22.98 2.79 23.71
CA ILE A 571 -23.83 2.08 22.73
C ILE A 571 -23.10 0.83 22.21
N LEU A 572 -21.83 0.96 21.83
CA LEU A 572 -21.01 -0.15 21.34
C LEU A 572 -20.85 -1.24 22.40
N THR A 573 -20.57 -0.86 23.65
CA THR A 573 -20.48 -1.81 24.76
C THR A 573 -21.80 -2.56 24.99
N LEU A 574 -22.94 -1.86 24.99
CA LEU A 574 -24.26 -2.47 25.16
C LEU A 574 -24.66 -3.39 24.00
N LEU A 575 -24.16 -3.14 22.79
CA LEU A 575 -24.40 -3.96 21.60
C LEU A 575 -23.33 -5.07 21.38
N GLY A 576 -22.38 -5.21 22.31
CA GLY A 576 -21.36 -6.26 22.27
C GLY A 576 -20.21 -6.04 21.27
N PHE A 577 -19.90 -4.78 20.96
CA PHE A 577 -18.78 -4.38 20.10
C PHE A 577 -17.62 -3.77 20.90
N ASP A 578 -16.41 -3.82 20.33
CA ASP A 578 -15.25 -3.08 20.85
C ASP A 578 -15.48 -1.56 20.76
N ALA A 579 -15.18 -0.85 21.84
CA ALA A 579 -15.45 0.57 22.04
C ALA A 579 -14.20 1.45 21.78
N ALA A 580 -13.47 1.14 20.70
CA ALA A 580 -12.23 1.83 20.33
C ALA A 580 -12.18 2.22 18.83
N GLY A 581 -11.34 3.22 18.53
CA GLY A 581 -10.96 3.58 17.16
C GLY A 581 -12.09 4.12 16.26
N GLU A 582 -12.05 3.74 14.98
CA GLU A 582 -12.91 4.26 13.91
C GLU A 582 -14.41 3.95 14.12
N ARG A 583 -14.74 2.87 14.83
CA ARG A 583 -16.14 2.46 15.09
C ARG A 583 -16.87 3.44 16.01
N VAL A 584 -16.17 4.02 16.99
CA VAL A 584 -16.71 5.09 17.85
C VAL A 584 -17.05 6.32 17.02
N GLU A 585 -16.16 6.72 16.10
CA GLU A 585 -16.38 7.87 15.22
C GLU A 585 -17.57 7.64 14.28
N ALA A 586 -17.73 6.42 13.76
CA ALA A 586 -18.82 6.05 12.86
C ALA A 586 -20.19 6.15 13.55
N VAL A 587 -20.34 5.60 14.76
CA VAL A 587 -21.60 5.70 15.53
C VAL A 587 -21.84 7.15 15.98
N ALA A 588 -20.80 7.84 16.47
CA ALA A 588 -20.91 9.22 16.91
C ALA A 588 -21.34 10.18 15.78
N ALA A 589 -20.96 9.91 14.54
CA ALA A 589 -21.33 10.70 13.36
C ALA A 589 -22.81 10.54 12.95
N GLN A 590 -23.47 9.45 13.35
CA GLN A 590 -24.90 9.24 13.11
C GLN A 590 -25.77 10.00 14.13
N ILE A 591 -25.21 10.36 15.30
CA ILE A 591 -25.92 11.08 16.36
C ILE A 591 -26.04 12.58 15.99
N PRO A 592 -27.26 13.15 16.00
CA PRO A 592 -27.47 14.56 15.66
C PRO A 592 -26.68 15.51 16.56
N PHE A 593 -26.10 16.56 15.97
CA PHE A 593 -25.44 17.68 16.66
C PHE A 593 -24.32 17.31 17.65
N GLY A 594 -23.82 16.08 17.61
CA GLY A 594 -22.73 15.62 18.45
C GLY A 594 -23.06 15.53 19.94
N ARG A 595 -24.34 15.59 20.32
CA ARG A 595 -24.80 15.47 21.71
C ARG A 595 -26.13 14.71 21.81
N CYS A 596 -26.28 13.92 22.85
CA CYS A 596 -27.49 13.15 23.14
C CYS A 596 -27.57 12.75 24.62
N SER A 597 -28.60 11.98 24.96
CA SER A 597 -28.65 11.11 26.13
C SER A 597 -28.93 9.69 25.63
N ILE A 598 -28.47 8.68 26.35
CA ILE A 598 -28.79 7.28 26.05
C ILE A 598 -29.47 6.63 27.24
N VAL A 599 -30.35 5.66 26.97
CA VAL A 599 -30.88 4.78 28.02
C VAL A 599 -29.85 3.68 28.23
N ASP A 600 -29.25 3.59 29.41
CA ASP A 600 -28.15 2.67 29.75
C ASP A 600 -28.62 1.20 29.90
N LYS A 601 -29.43 0.69 28.96
CA LYS A 601 -29.84 -0.72 28.85
C LYS A 601 -30.17 -1.09 27.41
N LEU A 602 -29.99 -2.37 27.07
CA LEU A 602 -30.52 -2.94 25.83
C LEU A 602 -32.03 -3.16 25.98
N ILE A 603 -32.83 -2.65 25.04
CA ILE A 603 -34.28 -2.81 24.98
C ILE A 603 -34.60 -3.90 23.97
N ASN A 604 -35.36 -4.90 24.39
CA ASN A 604 -35.94 -5.91 23.51
C ASN A 604 -37.40 -5.48 23.25
N PRO A 605 -37.76 -5.11 22.01
CA PRO A 605 -39.09 -4.59 21.67
C PRO A 605 -40.22 -5.60 21.81
#